data_AF-A0AAN7CAL0-F1
#
_entry.id   AF-A0AAN7CAL0-F1
#
_cell.length_a   1.000
_cell.length_b   1.000
_cell.length_c   1.000
_cell.angle_alpha   90.00
_cell.angle_beta   90.00
_cell.angle_gamma   90.00
#
_symmetry.space_group_name_H-M   'P 1'
#
loop_
_entity.id
_entity.type
_entity.pdbx_description
1 polymer ?
#
loop_
_entity_poly.entity_id
_entity_poly.type
_entity_poly.pdbx_seq_one_letter_code
_entity_poly.pdbx_strand_id
1 'polypeptide(L)'
;MHGALPRRLFPLHVPLPALRCTFSSAIPAHPVPEPSSEAQQSQQQTEQQPQSPPVSQNVGSPNSQTTSAIHTTKTPIINPPLIYPSAPSPHHTDLPTFLAYAARTNLDPSSTVYVGTHFEYTVSAALARYGLSLRRIGGVSDCGIDLLGTWSLPSCSARGRGPLRVLAQCKAVQRPGPHLIRELEGAFVGAPAGWRGLVGVVGLLVTEKPATKGIRDALGRSRWPMGFVACSREGRVEQFLWNRRAEDEGLEGLGVATRHVNVKREGEPRTELVLTWRGKALASGSGAETGG
;
A
#
# COMPACT_ATOMS: atom_id res chain seq x y z
N MET A 1 20.14 -3.40 -72.10
CA MET A 1 18.70 -3.19 -72.34
C MET A 1 18.01 -3.25 -70.99
N HIS A 2 17.86 -2.12 -70.30
CA HIS A 2 16.69 -1.23 -70.30
C HIS A 2 15.47 -1.76 -69.54
N GLY A 3 15.17 -1.07 -68.43
CA GLY A 3 13.82 -0.88 -67.85
C GLY A 3 13.47 -1.85 -66.71
N ALA A 4 12.75 -1.47 -65.65
CA ALA A 4 12.27 -0.20 -65.14
C ALA A 4 11.69 -0.49 -63.74
N LEU A 5 11.80 0.46 -62.80
CA LEU A 5 10.98 0.49 -61.57
C LEU A 5 9.51 0.79 -61.94
N PRO A 6 8.55 0.46 -61.05
CA PRO A 6 7.91 1.58 -60.36
C PRO A 6 7.62 1.34 -58.86
N ARG A 7 7.23 2.46 -58.25
CA ARG A 7 7.08 2.76 -56.82
C ARG A 7 5.72 2.34 -56.25
N ARG A 8 5.74 2.07 -54.93
CA ARG A 8 4.79 2.37 -53.84
C ARG A 8 3.27 2.33 -54.11
N LEU A 9 2.54 1.68 -53.18
CA LEU A 9 1.37 2.22 -52.49
C LEU A 9 1.03 1.37 -51.23
N PHE A 10 0.98 2.03 -50.07
CA PHE A 10 0.21 1.65 -48.86
C PHE A 10 -1.30 1.73 -49.20
N PRO A 11 -2.26 1.06 -48.50
CA PRO A 11 -2.62 1.45 -47.11
C PRO A 11 -3.38 0.42 -46.21
N LEU A 12 -3.78 0.91 -45.03
CA LEU A 12 -4.83 0.43 -44.08
C LEU A 12 -4.39 -0.70 -43.13
N HIS A 13 -3.90 -0.42 -41.91
CA HIS A 13 -4.61 0.12 -40.74
C HIS A 13 -5.97 -0.54 -40.50
N VAL A 14 -5.95 -1.69 -39.80
CA VAL A 14 -7.13 -2.33 -39.22
C VAL A 14 -7.17 -1.96 -37.73
N PRO A 15 -8.16 -1.19 -37.26
CA PRO A 15 -8.32 -0.92 -35.84
C PRO A 15 -9.01 -2.10 -35.14
N LEU A 16 -8.39 -2.60 -34.08
CA LEU A 16 -9.00 -3.51 -33.10
C LEU A 16 -10.17 -2.79 -32.38
N PRO A 17 -11.32 -3.45 -32.20
CA PRO A 17 -12.45 -2.84 -31.51
C PRO A 17 -12.18 -2.67 -30.01
N ALA A 18 -12.31 -1.44 -29.54
CA ALA A 18 -12.37 -1.07 -28.14
C ALA A 18 -13.62 -1.70 -27.49
N LEU A 19 -13.43 -2.66 -26.59
CA LEU A 19 -14.48 -3.14 -25.70
C LEU A 19 -14.80 -2.03 -24.69
N ARG A 20 -15.84 -1.25 -25.00
CA ARG A 20 -16.53 -0.38 -24.05
C ARG A 20 -17.43 -1.24 -23.17
N CYS A 21 -17.06 -1.41 -21.90
CA CYS A 21 -17.98 -1.88 -20.88
C CYS A 21 -18.96 -0.76 -20.52
N THR A 22 -20.14 -0.76 -21.14
CA THR A 22 -21.29 0.02 -20.69
C THR A 22 -22.01 -0.72 -19.57
N PHE A 23 -22.01 -0.13 -18.37
CA PHE A 23 -22.88 -0.55 -17.26
C PHE A 23 -24.33 -0.19 -17.60
N SER A 24 -25.20 -1.19 -17.76
CA SER A 24 -26.65 -1.00 -17.79
C SER A 24 -27.22 -1.46 -16.46
N SER A 25 -27.87 -0.53 -15.77
CA SER A 25 -28.60 -0.74 -14.51
C SER A 25 -29.99 -1.27 -14.82
N ALA A 26 -30.41 -2.36 -14.17
CA ALA A 26 -31.81 -2.77 -14.09
C ALA A 26 -32.06 -3.47 -12.75
N ILE A 27 -32.86 -2.81 -11.92
CA ILE A 27 -33.45 -3.31 -10.68
C ILE A 27 -34.69 -4.15 -11.05
N PRO A 28 -34.99 -5.22 -10.31
CA PRO A 28 -36.34 -5.33 -9.76
C PRO A 28 -36.36 -5.61 -8.25
N ALA A 29 -37.45 -5.14 -7.66
CA ALA A 29 -37.73 -4.99 -6.24
C ALA A 29 -38.40 -6.22 -5.59
N HIS A 30 -38.05 -6.46 -4.31
CA HIS A 30 -38.80 -7.08 -3.18
C HIS A 30 -39.36 -8.53 -3.30
N PRO A 31 -39.74 -9.23 -2.19
CA PRO A 31 -39.76 -8.83 -0.76
C PRO A 31 -39.05 -9.81 0.22
N VAL A 32 -38.89 -9.31 1.45
CA VAL A 32 -38.43 -9.98 2.68
C VAL A 32 -39.61 -10.69 3.37
N PRO A 33 -39.41 -11.84 4.04
CA PRO A 33 -40.28 -12.29 5.13
C PRO A 33 -39.66 -12.00 6.51
N GLU A 34 -40.49 -11.43 7.38
CA GLU A 34 -40.27 -11.32 8.84
C GLU A 34 -40.08 -12.68 9.52
N PRO A 35 -39.48 -12.66 10.71
CA PRO A 35 -40.08 -13.42 11.81
C PRO A 35 -40.42 -12.56 13.02
N SER A 36 -41.56 -12.95 13.59
CA SER A 36 -42.29 -12.49 14.75
C SER A 36 -41.61 -12.74 16.10
N SER A 37 -41.85 -11.78 17.02
CA SER A 37 -42.16 -11.90 18.46
C SER A 37 -41.21 -12.69 19.37
N GLU A 38 -40.62 -12.02 20.39
CA GLU A 38 -41.12 -12.06 21.77
C GLU A 38 -40.22 -11.30 22.78
N ALA A 39 -40.90 -10.77 23.80
CA ALA A 39 -40.44 -10.49 25.17
C ALA A 39 -39.58 -9.25 25.47
N GLN A 40 -40.31 -8.16 25.73
CA GLN A 40 -40.25 -7.28 26.92
C GLN A 40 -39.15 -7.55 27.97
N GLN A 41 -38.39 -6.51 28.32
CA GLN A 41 -38.30 -6.07 29.72
C GLN A 41 -37.81 -4.62 29.85
N SER A 42 -38.58 -3.89 30.67
CA SER A 42 -38.47 -2.49 31.04
C SER A 42 -37.22 -2.20 31.87
N GLN A 43 -36.65 -1.00 31.72
CA GLN A 43 -36.31 -0.14 32.86
C GLN A 43 -36.07 1.30 32.38
N GLN A 44 -36.93 2.18 32.88
CA GLN A 44 -36.79 3.63 32.88
C GLN A 44 -35.66 4.00 33.84
N GLN A 45 -34.77 4.90 33.42
CA GLN A 45 -34.13 5.83 34.35
C GLN A 45 -33.97 7.18 33.66
N THR A 46 -34.81 8.09 34.15
CA THR A 46 -34.78 9.53 34.00
C THR A 46 -33.52 10.06 34.67
N GLU A 47 -32.66 10.80 33.97
CA GLU A 47 -31.84 11.78 34.68
C GLU A 47 -31.63 13.03 33.83
N GLN A 48 -31.99 14.13 34.48
CA GLN A 48 -32.20 15.45 33.93
C GLN A 48 -30.89 16.24 33.92
N GLN A 49 -30.72 16.96 32.83
CA GLN A 49 -29.80 18.09 32.67
C GLN A 49 -30.18 19.23 33.62
N PRO A 50 -29.22 19.88 34.30
CA PRO A 50 -29.44 21.22 34.82
C PRO A 50 -28.70 22.27 33.98
N GLN A 51 -29.48 23.28 33.62
CA GLN A 51 -29.10 24.52 32.97
C GLN A 51 -28.34 25.47 33.91
N SER A 52 -27.52 26.33 33.31
CA SER A 52 -26.88 27.54 33.86
C SER A 52 -27.85 28.66 34.25
N PRO A 53 -27.48 29.55 35.19
CA PRO A 53 -27.65 31.01 34.97
C PRO A 53 -26.59 31.88 35.71
N PRO A 54 -26.65 33.23 35.72
CA PRO A 54 -26.83 34.18 34.61
C PRO A 54 -25.78 35.33 34.59
N VAL A 55 -25.74 36.01 33.43
CA VAL A 55 -25.51 37.43 33.12
C VAL A 55 -24.98 38.38 34.21
N SER A 56 -23.91 39.12 33.87
CA SER A 56 -23.76 40.53 34.27
C SER A 56 -23.14 41.34 33.13
N GLN A 57 -23.89 42.37 32.72
CA GLN A 57 -23.50 43.38 31.76
C GLN A 57 -22.54 44.37 32.43
N ASN A 58 -21.47 44.77 31.75
CA ASN A 58 -20.98 46.13 31.94
C ASN A 58 -20.37 46.71 30.67
N VAL A 59 -20.78 47.94 30.41
CA VAL A 59 -20.54 48.77 29.23
C VAL A 59 -19.17 49.44 29.35
N GLY A 60 -18.41 49.50 28.25
CA GLY A 60 -17.20 50.31 28.17
C GLY A 60 -16.37 50.03 26.92
N SER A 61 -16.66 50.75 25.82
CA SER A 61 -15.67 51.05 24.76
C SER A 61 -14.90 52.31 25.18
N PRO A 62 -13.61 52.50 24.81
CA PRO A 62 -13.30 52.94 23.45
C PRO A 62 -11.98 52.45 22.83
N ASN A 63 -11.98 52.42 21.49
CA ASN A 63 -10.89 52.61 20.51
C ASN A 63 -9.53 51.92 20.74
N SER A 64 -9.15 51.06 19.78
CA SER A 64 -7.93 51.28 18.96
C SER A 64 -7.91 50.37 17.73
N GLN A 65 -7.41 50.96 16.64
CA GLN A 65 -7.29 50.42 15.30
C GLN A 65 -6.40 49.17 15.25
N THR A 66 -6.80 48.12 14.53
CA THR A 66 -5.87 47.14 13.96
C THR A 66 -6.46 46.55 12.69
N THR A 67 -5.98 47.02 11.54
CA THR A 67 -6.18 46.41 10.24
C THR A 67 -5.38 45.10 10.17
N SER A 68 -6.01 43.99 10.55
CA SER A 68 -5.43 42.66 10.39
C SER A 68 -5.44 42.25 8.92
N ALA A 69 -4.37 42.58 8.21
CA ALA A 69 -4.06 41.97 6.93
C ALA A 69 -3.81 40.47 7.17
N ILE A 70 -4.68 39.63 6.58
CA ILE A 70 -4.56 38.18 6.57
C ILE A 70 -3.31 37.83 5.75
N HIS A 71 -2.17 37.72 6.44
CA HIS A 71 -0.96 37.18 5.85
C HIS A 71 -1.07 35.65 5.88
N THR A 72 -1.66 35.08 4.82
CA THR A 72 -1.66 33.63 4.59
C THR A 72 -0.22 33.22 4.26
N THR A 73 0.60 33.04 5.29
CA THR A 73 1.90 32.41 5.15
C THR A 73 1.66 30.94 4.83
N LYS A 74 1.93 30.58 3.57
CA LYS A 74 1.99 29.21 3.09
C LYS A 74 3.19 28.55 3.77
N THR A 75 3.01 28.04 4.98
CA THR A 75 4.03 27.29 5.71
C THR A 75 4.45 26.10 4.84
N PRO A 76 5.75 25.92 4.54
CA PRO A 76 6.20 24.75 3.82
C PRO A 76 5.79 23.51 4.62
N ILE A 77 5.21 22.52 3.94
CA ILE A 77 4.90 21.21 4.54
C ILE A 77 6.24 20.57 4.89
N ILE A 78 6.73 20.84 6.09
CA ILE A 78 7.87 20.14 6.68
C ILE A 78 7.34 18.73 6.92
N ASN A 79 7.81 17.75 6.14
CA ASN A 79 7.50 16.36 6.40
C ASN A 79 8.04 16.03 7.80
N PRO A 80 7.19 15.81 8.82
CA PRO A 80 7.69 15.52 10.14
C PRO A 80 8.54 14.23 10.09
N PRO A 81 9.63 14.16 10.87
CA PRO A 81 10.49 12.98 10.89
C PRO A 81 9.66 11.74 11.24
N LEU A 82 9.92 10.66 10.52
CA LEU A 82 9.20 9.40 10.72
C LEU A 82 9.68 8.76 12.03
N ILE A 83 8.81 8.76 13.04
CA ILE A 83 9.05 8.05 14.29
C ILE A 83 8.59 6.61 14.09
N TYR A 84 9.54 5.68 14.16
CA TYR A 84 9.27 4.26 14.10
C TYR A 84 9.13 3.70 15.53
N PRO A 85 8.31 2.67 15.75
CA PRO A 85 8.33 1.93 17.00
C PRO A 85 9.71 1.28 17.23
N SER A 86 9.97 0.90 18.48
CA SER A 86 11.19 0.16 18.82
C SER A 86 11.29 -1.14 18.01
N ALA A 87 12.53 -1.58 17.76
CA ALA A 87 12.75 -2.84 17.05
C ALA A 87 12.03 -4.00 17.78
N PRO A 88 11.36 -4.89 17.05
CA PRO A 88 10.57 -5.97 17.66
C PRO A 88 11.45 -7.06 18.31
N SER A 89 12.74 -7.11 17.97
CA SER A 89 13.70 -8.07 18.51
C SER A 89 15.07 -7.40 18.67
N PRO A 90 15.77 -7.62 19.80
CA PRO A 90 17.15 -7.17 19.97
C PRO A 90 18.16 -8.11 19.30
N HIS A 91 17.74 -9.26 18.76
CA HIS A 91 18.64 -10.32 18.30
C HIS A 91 18.86 -10.35 16.79
N HIS A 92 17.96 -9.76 16.01
CA HIS A 92 18.03 -9.76 14.55
C HIS A 92 17.36 -8.52 13.97
N THR A 93 17.95 -8.00 12.90
CA THR A 93 17.47 -6.80 12.19
C THR A 93 17.31 -7.02 10.69
N ASP A 94 17.77 -8.16 10.18
CA ASP A 94 17.71 -8.56 8.78
C ASP A 94 17.63 -10.10 8.66
N LEU A 95 17.52 -10.60 7.42
CA LEU A 95 17.41 -12.04 7.16
C LEU A 95 18.66 -12.82 7.64
N PRO A 96 19.91 -12.40 7.33
CA PRO A 96 21.09 -13.11 7.81
C PRO A 96 21.18 -13.23 9.33
N THR A 97 20.96 -12.13 10.06
CA THR A 97 20.98 -12.13 11.54
C THR A 97 19.85 -12.97 12.13
N PHE A 98 18.68 -12.99 11.49
CA PHE A 98 17.57 -13.86 11.88
C PHE A 98 17.89 -15.34 11.69
N LEU A 99 18.48 -15.73 10.56
CA LEU A 99 18.89 -17.11 10.29
C LEU A 99 19.96 -17.59 11.29
N ALA A 100 20.94 -16.74 11.61
CA ALA A 100 21.94 -17.03 12.63
C ALA A 100 21.32 -17.17 14.03
N TYR A 101 20.35 -16.32 14.37
CA TYR A 101 19.57 -16.46 15.61
C TYR A 101 18.81 -17.78 15.66
N ALA A 102 18.05 -18.11 14.61
CA ALA A 102 17.24 -19.32 14.53
C ALA A 102 18.09 -20.59 14.65
N ALA A 103 19.26 -20.62 14.00
CA ALA A 103 20.20 -21.72 14.13
C ALA A 103 20.75 -21.85 15.57
N ARG A 104 21.13 -20.73 16.20
CA ARG A 104 21.68 -20.73 17.56
C ARG A 104 20.66 -21.15 18.63
N THR A 105 19.39 -20.83 18.43
CA THR A 105 18.31 -21.17 19.38
C THR A 105 17.57 -22.45 19.03
N ASN A 106 17.96 -23.15 17.95
CA ASN A 106 17.25 -24.29 17.39
C ASN A 106 15.75 -24.00 17.15
N LEU A 107 15.44 -22.81 16.62
CA LEU A 107 14.08 -22.45 16.25
C LEU A 107 13.61 -23.34 15.10
N ASP A 108 12.48 -24.03 15.29
CA ASP A 108 11.91 -24.94 14.30
C ASP A 108 11.57 -24.20 12.99
N PRO A 109 12.18 -24.57 11.84
CA PRO A 109 11.90 -23.99 10.53
C PRO A 109 10.45 -24.15 10.04
N SER A 110 9.68 -25.07 10.64
CA SER A 110 8.26 -25.29 10.34
C SER A 110 7.32 -24.45 11.21
N SER A 111 7.85 -23.82 12.26
CA SER A 111 7.05 -22.99 13.17
C SER A 111 6.51 -21.74 12.47
N THR A 112 5.34 -21.28 12.90
CA THR A 112 4.71 -20.05 12.38
C THR A 112 5.57 -18.81 12.61
N VAL A 113 6.29 -18.76 13.73
CA VAL A 113 7.24 -17.69 14.06
C VAL A 113 8.38 -17.67 13.05
N TYR A 114 8.99 -18.82 12.76
CA TYR A 114 10.07 -18.90 11.78
C TYR A 114 9.59 -18.50 10.39
N VAL A 115 8.49 -19.11 9.92
CA VAL A 115 7.94 -18.89 8.59
C VAL A 115 7.54 -17.43 8.40
N GLY A 116 6.84 -16.84 9.36
CA GLY A 116 6.44 -15.43 9.32
C GLY A 116 7.63 -14.47 9.31
N THR A 117 8.54 -14.61 10.29
CA THR A 117 9.70 -13.73 10.42
C THR A 117 10.63 -13.82 9.20
N HIS A 118 10.88 -15.02 8.70
CA HIS A 118 11.64 -15.24 7.48
C HIS A 118 10.99 -14.53 6.28
N PHE A 119 9.67 -14.69 6.12
CA PHE A 119 8.93 -14.10 5.01
C PHE A 119 8.96 -12.56 5.07
N GLU A 120 8.75 -11.97 6.25
CA GLU A 120 8.82 -10.52 6.45
C GLU A 120 10.19 -9.94 6.05
N TYR A 121 11.29 -10.57 6.47
CA TYR A 121 12.63 -10.11 6.08
C TYR A 121 12.91 -10.31 4.59
N THR A 122 12.45 -11.42 4.02
CA THR A 122 12.55 -11.69 2.58
C THR A 122 11.83 -10.62 1.78
N VAL A 123 10.60 -10.27 2.16
CA VAL A 123 9.79 -9.22 1.53
C VAL A 123 10.48 -7.86 1.65
N SER A 124 10.98 -7.50 2.83
CA SER A 124 11.69 -6.24 3.04
C SER A 124 12.88 -6.09 2.08
N ALA A 125 13.73 -7.13 2.00
CA ALA A 125 14.88 -7.15 1.09
C ALA A 125 14.44 -7.13 -0.38
N ALA A 126 13.40 -7.88 -0.75
CA ALA A 126 12.90 -7.95 -2.12
C ALA A 126 12.35 -6.60 -2.61
N LEU A 127 11.61 -5.90 -1.75
CA LEU A 127 11.00 -4.60 -2.03
C LEU A 127 12.00 -3.44 -2.06
N ALA A 128 13.19 -3.59 -1.45
CA ALA A 128 14.27 -2.62 -1.54
C ALA A 128 14.70 -2.31 -2.99
N ARG A 129 14.70 -3.34 -3.87
CA ARG A 129 15.02 -3.18 -5.30
C ARG A 129 14.03 -2.28 -6.05
N TYR A 130 12.84 -2.07 -5.48
CA TYR A 130 11.77 -1.24 -6.02
C TYR A 130 11.72 0.16 -5.37
N GLY A 131 12.73 0.51 -4.57
CA GLY A 131 12.84 1.82 -3.92
C GLY A 131 12.13 1.91 -2.57
N LEU A 132 11.70 0.79 -2.00
CA LEU A 132 11.10 0.77 -0.66
C LEU A 132 12.16 0.57 0.41
N SER A 133 12.20 1.46 1.40
CA SER A 133 13.01 1.30 2.60
C SER A 133 12.10 0.87 3.75
N LEU A 134 11.98 -0.44 3.97
CA LEU A 134 11.10 -1.04 4.97
C LEU A 134 11.87 -1.60 6.16
N ARG A 135 11.29 -1.44 7.35
CA ARG A 135 11.77 -1.99 8.60
C ARG A 135 10.72 -2.93 9.17
N ARG A 136 11.17 -4.10 9.65
CA ARG A 136 10.32 -5.01 10.39
C ARG A 136 9.89 -4.39 11.72
N ILE A 137 8.60 -4.40 11.97
CA ILE A 137 7.99 -4.03 13.26
C ILE A 137 7.02 -5.10 13.78
N GLY A 138 6.76 -6.15 12.99
CA GLY A 138 5.85 -7.23 13.33
C GLY A 138 6.20 -7.93 14.64
N GLY A 139 5.19 -8.20 15.45
CA GLY A 139 5.35 -8.68 16.82
C GLY A 139 4.11 -8.46 17.67
N VAL A 140 4.25 -8.60 18.98
CA VAL A 140 3.12 -8.39 19.90
C VAL A 140 2.64 -6.93 19.79
N SER A 141 1.33 -6.75 19.59
CA SER A 141 0.67 -5.44 19.52
C SER A 141 1.06 -4.57 18.31
N ASP A 142 1.41 -5.18 17.18
CA ASP A 142 1.77 -4.49 15.93
C ASP A 142 0.58 -3.95 15.11
N CYS A 143 -0.66 -4.11 15.62
CA CYS A 143 -1.90 -3.75 14.93
C CYS A 143 -2.04 -4.35 13.52
N GLY A 144 -1.39 -5.49 13.27
CA GLY A 144 -1.39 -6.16 11.97
C GLY A 144 -0.43 -5.54 10.94
N ILE A 145 0.50 -4.66 11.37
CA ILE A 145 1.53 -4.09 10.51
C ILE A 145 2.85 -4.82 10.75
N ASP A 146 3.30 -5.59 9.76
CA ASP A 146 4.55 -6.36 9.88
C ASP A 146 5.78 -5.52 9.49
N LEU A 147 5.63 -4.63 8.50
CA LEU A 147 6.69 -3.78 7.98
C LEU A 147 6.23 -2.31 7.90
N LEU A 148 7.13 -1.38 8.25
CA LEU A 148 6.91 0.07 8.14
C LEU A 148 8.09 0.75 7.45
N GLY A 149 7.81 1.75 6.63
CA GLY A 149 8.89 2.39 5.90
C GLY A 149 8.46 3.50 4.97
N THR A 150 9.29 3.72 3.97
CA THR A 150 9.04 4.69 2.91
C THR A 150 9.24 4.11 1.53
N TRP A 151 8.65 4.75 0.53
CA TRP A 151 8.83 4.44 -0.87
C TRP A 151 9.24 5.68 -1.64
N SER A 152 10.49 5.68 -2.10
CA SER A 152 11.07 6.74 -2.91
C SER A 152 10.71 6.50 -4.36
N LEU A 153 9.82 7.34 -4.89
CA LEU A 153 9.37 7.29 -6.28
C LEU A 153 9.78 8.55 -7.04
N PRO A 154 10.03 8.46 -8.36
CA PRO A 154 10.24 9.65 -9.19
C PRO A 154 9.06 10.63 -9.13
N SER A 155 7.84 10.11 -8.90
CA SER A 155 6.61 10.88 -8.73
C SER A 155 6.66 11.85 -7.55
N CYS A 156 7.37 11.47 -6.48
CA CYS A 156 7.57 12.28 -5.29
C CYS A 156 8.48 13.45 -5.62
N SER A 157 9.66 13.17 -6.18
CA SER A 157 10.64 14.19 -6.57
C SER A 157 10.07 15.18 -7.59
N ALA A 158 9.37 14.69 -8.62
CA ALA A 158 8.79 15.54 -9.66
C ALA A 158 7.70 16.51 -9.14
N ARG A 159 7.03 16.17 -8.03
CA ARG A 159 6.00 16.99 -7.40
C ARG A 159 6.50 17.77 -6.18
N GLY A 160 7.81 17.75 -5.91
CA GLY A 160 8.38 18.35 -4.70
C GLY A 160 7.84 17.75 -3.38
N ARG A 161 7.34 16.51 -3.43
CA ARG A 161 6.86 15.77 -2.25
C ARG A 161 7.97 14.87 -1.71
N GLY A 162 7.89 14.61 -0.40
CA GLY A 162 8.69 13.56 0.23
C GLY A 162 8.31 12.16 -0.24
N PRO A 163 9.09 11.13 0.13
CA PRO A 163 8.77 9.74 -0.18
C PRO A 163 7.41 9.35 0.43
N LEU A 164 6.71 8.41 -0.21
CA LEU A 164 5.47 7.87 0.34
C LEU A 164 5.77 7.09 1.60
N ARG A 165 4.86 7.14 2.55
CA ARG A 165 4.90 6.32 3.76
C ARG A 165 4.21 4.99 3.48
N VAL A 166 4.83 3.91 3.91
CA VAL A 166 4.35 2.55 3.64
C VAL A 166 4.14 1.82 4.94
N LEU A 167 2.94 1.27 5.11
CA LEU A 167 2.67 0.18 6.04
C LEU A 167 2.44 -1.08 5.21
N ALA A 168 2.96 -2.20 5.66
CA ALA A 168 2.87 -3.45 4.92
C ALA A 168 2.58 -4.60 5.87
N GLN A 169 1.65 -5.45 5.44
CA GLN A 169 1.29 -6.70 6.09
C GLN A 169 1.77 -7.86 5.23
N CYS A 170 2.51 -8.79 5.83
CA CYS A 170 3.09 -9.97 5.19
C CYS A 170 2.32 -11.20 5.65
N LYS A 171 1.75 -11.96 4.70
CA LYS A 171 1.07 -13.23 5.00
C LYS A 171 1.61 -14.36 4.13
N ALA A 172 2.34 -15.27 4.77
CA ALA A 172 2.82 -16.51 4.18
C ALA A 172 1.67 -17.55 4.10
N VAL A 173 0.73 -17.34 3.17
CA VAL A 173 -0.46 -18.17 3.01
C VAL A 173 -0.54 -18.76 1.61
N GLN A 174 -1.00 -20.01 1.51
CA GLN A 174 -1.14 -20.72 0.23
C GLN A 174 -2.38 -20.28 -0.58
N ARG A 175 -3.41 -19.73 0.07
CA ARG A 175 -4.65 -19.30 -0.58
C ARG A 175 -5.07 -17.91 -0.08
N PRO A 176 -4.52 -16.82 -0.65
CA PRO A 176 -4.89 -15.47 -0.24
C PRO A 176 -6.35 -15.16 -0.60
N GLY A 177 -7.12 -14.75 0.40
CA GLY A 177 -8.56 -14.47 0.29
C GLY A 177 -8.91 -13.01 0.59
N PRO A 178 -10.09 -12.53 0.15
CA PRO A 178 -10.51 -11.13 0.29
C PRO A 178 -10.55 -10.60 1.72
N HIS A 179 -10.63 -11.47 2.73
CA HIS A 179 -10.58 -11.07 4.15
C HIS A 179 -9.26 -10.37 4.51
N LEU A 180 -8.14 -10.75 3.88
CA LEU A 180 -6.83 -10.15 4.13
C LEU A 180 -6.78 -8.67 3.74
N ILE A 181 -7.52 -8.27 2.70
CA ILE A 181 -7.64 -6.86 2.34
C ILE A 181 -8.37 -6.09 3.45
N ARG A 182 -9.46 -6.65 3.98
CA ARG A 182 -10.24 -6.01 5.08
C ARG A 182 -9.45 -5.96 6.39
N GLU A 183 -8.63 -6.98 6.64
CA GLU A 183 -7.70 -6.99 7.76
C GLU A 183 -6.69 -5.84 7.63
N LEU A 184 -6.09 -5.67 6.44
CA LEU A 184 -5.18 -4.57 6.15
C LEU A 184 -5.87 -3.19 6.21
N GLU A 185 -7.15 -3.06 5.87
CA GLU A 185 -7.92 -1.82 6.12
C GLU A 185 -7.91 -1.44 7.60
N GLY A 186 -8.04 -2.43 8.50
CA GLY A 186 -7.93 -2.23 9.94
C GLY A 186 -6.55 -1.76 10.38
N ALA A 187 -5.49 -2.21 9.71
CA ALA A 187 -4.11 -1.85 10.04
C ALA A 187 -3.80 -0.35 9.83
N PHE A 188 -4.55 0.37 8.98
CA PHE A 188 -4.42 1.83 8.87
C PHE A 188 -4.74 2.56 10.17
N VAL A 189 -5.61 1.98 11.01
CA VAL A 189 -5.86 2.49 12.36
C VAL A 189 -4.61 2.32 13.24
N GLY A 190 -3.80 1.29 13.01
CA GLY A 190 -2.53 1.06 13.70
C GLY A 190 -1.36 1.92 13.22
N ALA A 191 -1.53 2.74 12.17
CA ALA A 191 -0.44 3.52 11.62
C ALA A 191 0.20 4.46 12.66
N PRO A 192 1.55 4.67 12.60
CA PRO A 192 2.26 5.53 13.54
C PRO A 192 1.67 6.93 13.68
N ALA A 193 1.91 7.55 14.84
CA ALA A 193 1.46 8.90 15.11
C ALA A 193 1.94 9.87 14.02
N GLY A 194 1.04 10.75 13.60
CA GLY A 194 1.31 11.70 12.52
C GLY A 194 1.28 11.10 11.12
N TRP A 195 0.90 9.84 10.91
CA TRP A 195 0.60 9.28 9.57
C TRP A 195 -0.90 9.31 9.26
N ARG A 196 -1.74 9.16 10.29
CA ARG A 196 -3.19 9.12 10.15
C ARG A 196 -3.72 10.43 9.57
N GLY A 197 -4.60 10.33 8.57
CA GLY A 197 -5.22 11.48 7.92
C GLY A 197 -4.28 12.33 7.06
N LEU A 198 -3.01 11.95 6.92
CA LEU A 198 -2.10 12.60 5.99
C LEU A 198 -2.17 11.94 4.61
N VAL A 199 -2.04 12.78 3.60
CA VAL A 199 -1.74 12.37 2.23
C VAL A 199 -0.35 11.73 2.14
N GLY A 200 -0.19 10.77 1.24
CA GLY A 200 1.06 10.08 0.97
C GLY A 200 1.30 8.83 1.82
N VAL A 201 0.24 8.16 2.30
CA VAL A 201 0.33 6.87 3.00
C VAL A 201 -0.30 5.77 2.15
N VAL A 202 0.44 4.67 1.93
CA VAL A 202 -0.04 3.50 1.19
C VAL A 202 0.12 2.23 2.04
N GLY A 203 -0.90 1.38 2.03
CA GLY A 203 -0.87 0.05 2.65
C GLY A 203 -0.56 -1.04 1.62
N LEU A 204 0.35 -1.97 1.91
CA LEU A 204 0.65 -3.10 1.03
C LEU A 204 0.31 -4.42 1.71
N LEU A 205 -0.51 -5.25 1.05
CA LEU A 205 -0.64 -6.66 1.39
C LEU A 205 0.38 -7.46 0.59
N VAL A 206 1.27 -8.18 1.26
CA VAL A 206 2.28 -9.02 0.60
C VAL A 206 2.03 -10.48 0.93
N THR A 207 1.91 -11.31 -0.11
CA THR A 207 1.70 -12.76 0.05
C THR A 207 2.60 -13.57 -0.86
N GLU A 208 2.79 -14.85 -0.56
CA GLU A 208 3.59 -15.75 -1.41
C GLU A 208 2.94 -16.05 -2.76
N LYS A 209 1.60 -16.00 -2.82
CA LYS A 209 0.84 -16.36 -4.02
C LYS A 209 0.25 -15.13 -4.70
N PRO A 210 0.05 -15.16 -6.03
CA PRO A 210 -0.66 -14.10 -6.75
C PRO A 210 -2.07 -13.83 -6.22
N ALA A 211 -2.54 -12.61 -6.44
CA ALA A 211 -3.88 -12.19 -6.08
C ALA A 211 -4.94 -13.08 -6.75
N THR A 212 -5.91 -13.53 -5.96
CA THR A 212 -7.13 -14.14 -6.49
C THR A 212 -8.07 -13.06 -7.05
N LYS A 213 -9.13 -13.47 -7.77
CA LYS A 213 -10.20 -12.54 -8.18
C LYS A 213 -10.81 -11.82 -6.96
N GLY A 214 -11.05 -12.56 -5.88
CA GLY A 214 -11.59 -11.99 -4.64
C GLY A 214 -10.68 -10.91 -4.04
N ILE A 215 -9.36 -11.12 -4.02
CA ILE A 215 -8.38 -10.11 -3.61
C ILE A 215 -8.46 -8.87 -4.50
N ARG A 216 -8.42 -9.03 -5.83
CA ARG A 216 -8.50 -7.90 -6.78
C ARG A 216 -9.78 -7.09 -6.61
N ASP A 217 -10.91 -7.78 -6.49
CA ASP A 217 -12.21 -7.16 -6.30
C ASP A 217 -12.30 -6.41 -4.95
N ALA A 218 -11.75 -6.98 -3.88
CA ALA A 218 -11.70 -6.32 -2.58
C ALA A 218 -10.77 -5.10 -2.59
N LEU A 219 -9.56 -5.24 -3.15
CA LEU A 219 -8.57 -4.17 -3.28
C LEU A 219 -9.15 -2.97 -4.05
N GLY A 220 -9.84 -3.24 -5.17
CA GLY A 220 -10.45 -2.20 -6.01
C GLY A 220 -11.63 -1.47 -5.36
N ARG A 221 -12.36 -2.12 -4.43
CA ARG A 221 -13.47 -1.49 -3.69
C ARG A 221 -13.03 -0.73 -2.45
N SER A 222 -11.82 -1.02 -1.94
CA SER A 222 -11.34 -0.36 -0.73
C SER A 222 -11.24 1.15 -0.91
N ARG A 223 -11.61 1.89 0.14
CA ARG A 223 -11.48 3.34 0.20
C ARG A 223 -10.08 3.79 0.61
N TRP A 224 -9.27 2.86 1.12
CA TRP A 224 -7.91 3.11 1.55
C TRP A 224 -6.92 3.04 0.38
N PRO A 225 -5.83 3.84 0.38
CA PRO A 225 -4.78 3.76 -0.62
C PRO A 225 -3.98 2.46 -0.45
N MET A 226 -4.20 1.48 -1.31
CA MET A 226 -3.69 0.12 -1.10
C MET A 226 -3.04 -0.50 -2.32
N GLY A 227 -2.07 -1.38 -2.05
CA GLY A 227 -1.43 -2.25 -3.01
C GLY A 227 -1.41 -3.71 -2.57
N PHE A 228 -1.17 -4.58 -3.53
CA PHE A 228 -0.96 -6.01 -3.34
C PHE A 228 0.34 -6.42 -4.03
N VAL A 229 1.15 -7.23 -3.34
CA VAL A 229 2.40 -7.78 -3.88
C VAL A 229 2.40 -9.30 -3.72
N ALA A 230 2.68 -10.01 -4.81
CA ALA A 230 3.07 -11.41 -4.72
C ALA A 230 4.60 -11.49 -4.69
N CYS A 231 5.15 -12.00 -3.59
CA CYS A 231 6.58 -12.17 -3.41
C CYS A 231 6.86 -13.63 -3.03
N SER A 232 7.63 -14.35 -3.84
CA SER A 232 8.04 -15.72 -3.53
C SER A 232 8.92 -15.77 -2.28
N ARG A 233 9.08 -16.97 -1.74
CA ARG A 233 9.91 -17.24 -0.55
C ARG A 233 11.41 -17.04 -0.80
N GLU A 234 11.81 -17.02 -2.06
CA GLU A 234 13.16 -16.68 -2.53
C GLU A 234 13.31 -15.17 -2.79
N GLY A 235 12.30 -14.37 -2.47
CA GLY A 235 12.32 -12.92 -2.64
C GLY A 235 12.09 -12.47 -4.08
N ARG A 236 11.45 -13.28 -4.94
CA ARG A 236 11.06 -12.84 -6.29
C ARG A 236 9.71 -12.14 -6.24
N VAL A 237 9.63 -10.90 -6.71
CA VAL A 237 8.34 -10.22 -6.87
C VAL A 237 7.72 -10.62 -8.20
N GLU A 238 6.56 -11.26 -8.15
CA GLU A 238 5.87 -11.86 -9.30
C GLU A 238 4.66 -11.03 -9.75
N GLN A 239 4.08 -10.26 -8.83
CA GLN A 239 2.94 -9.40 -9.10
C GLN A 239 2.99 -8.18 -8.20
N PHE A 240 2.62 -7.03 -8.75
CA PHE A 240 2.43 -5.79 -8.01
C PHE A 240 1.18 -5.12 -8.56
N LEU A 241 0.19 -4.87 -7.71
CA LEU A 241 -1.08 -4.23 -8.05
C LEU A 241 -1.34 -3.11 -7.05
N TRP A 242 -2.16 -2.14 -7.43
CA TRP A 242 -2.68 -1.13 -6.52
C TRP A 242 -4.04 -0.63 -6.98
N ASN A 243 -4.77 -0.01 -6.06
CA ASN A 243 -6.07 0.59 -6.36
C ASN A 243 -5.92 2.08 -6.75
N ARG A 244 -7.01 2.65 -7.26
CA ARG A 244 -7.08 4.05 -7.66
C ARG A 244 -6.73 5.02 -6.52
N ARG A 245 -7.09 4.66 -5.28
CA ARG A 245 -6.77 5.49 -4.10
C ARG A 245 -5.26 5.60 -3.88
N ALA A 246 -4.49 4.55 -4.15
CA ALA A 246 -3.03 4.61 -4.10
C ALA A 246 -2.44 5.49 -5.23
N GLU A 247 -3.09 5.54 -6.39
CA GLU A 247 -2.70 6.47 -7.46
C GLU A 247 -2.86 7.92 -7.01
N ASP A 248 -4.02 8.26 -6.41
CA ASP A 248 -4.33 9.58 -5.85
C ASP A 248 -3.27 10.02 -4.82
N GLU A 249 -2.73 9.10 -4.03
CA GLU A 249 -1.73 9.41 -2.99
C GLU A 249 -0.31 9.56 -3.52
N GLY A 250 0.01 9.04 -4.70
CA GLY A 250 1.39 9.11 -5.17
C GLY A 250 1.78 8.17 -6.30
N LEU A 251 1.00 7.12 -6.56
CA LEU A 251 1.34 6.11 -7.56
C LEU A 251 0.86 6.46 -8.99
N GLU A 252 0.19 7.60 -9.19
CA GLU A 252 -0.22 8.07 -10.51
C GLU A 252 0.96 8.07 -11.50
N GLY A 253 0.81 7.36 -12.62
CA GLY A 253 1.85 7.25 -13.66
C GLY A 253 2.91 6.19 -13.38
N LEU A 254 2.89 5.55 -12.21
CA LEU A 254 3.60 4.30 -11.99
C LEU A 254 2.88 3.19 -12.77
N GLY A 255 3.62 2.20 -13.24
CA GLY A 255 3.08 1.02 -13.91
C GLY A 255 3.97 -0.19 -13.67
N VAL A 256 3.48 -1.37 -14.03
CA VAL A 256 4.22 -2.63 -13.91
C VAL A 256 4.45 -3.20 -15.29
N ALA A 257 5.68 -3.62 -15.55
CA ALA A 257 6.03 -4.34 -16.77
C ALA A 257 6.87 -5.57 -16.42
N THR A 258 7.05 -6.45 -17.39
CA THR A 258 7.89 -7.64 -17.25
C THR A 258 9.08 -7.52 -18.19
N ARG A 259 10.29 -7.73 -17.67
CA ARG A 259 11.53 -7.79 -18.43
C ARG A 259 11.99 -9.24 -18.53
N HIS A 260 12.30 -9.70 -19.75
CA HIS A 260 12.90 -11.01 -19.95
C HIS A 260 14.41 -10.93 -19.72
N VAL A 261 14.92 -11.72 -18.77
CA VAL A 261 16.35 -11.86 -18.51
C VAL A 261 16.83 -13.12 -19.22
N ASN A 262 17.52 -12.93 -20.34
CA ASN A 262 18.19 -14.03 -21.04
C ASN A 262 19.47 -14.38 -20.27
N VAL A 263 19.44 -15.44 -19.48
CA VAL A 263 20.63 -15.97 -18.83
C VAL A 263 21.44 -16.70 -19.91
N LYS A 264 22.69 -16.27 -20.14
CA LYS A 264 23.60 -16.82 -21.17
C LYS A 264 24.04 -18.28 -20.94
N ARG A 265 23.43 -19.01 -20.00
CA ARG A 265 23.70 -20.42 -19.70
C ARG A 265 22.37 -21.13 -19.53
N GLU A 266 22.21 -22.27 -20.21
CA GLU A 266 21.07 -23.19 -20.21
C GLU A 266 20.22 -23.16 -18.94
N GLY A 267 19.26 -22.25 -18.92
CA GLY A 267 18.31 -22.05 -17.85
C GLY A 267 17.08 -21.41 -18.45
N GLU A 268 15.91 -21.77 -17.91
CA GLU A 268 14.65 -21.25 -18.40
C GLU A 268 14.66 -19.71 -18.39
N PRO A 269 14.11 -19.06 -19.43
CA PRO A 269 14.05 -17.61 -19.51
C PRO A 269 13.34 -17.06 -18.27
N ARG A 270 14.07 -16.29 -17.46
CA ARG A 270 13.54 -15.72 -16.23
C ARG A 270 12.90 -14.37 -16.54
N THR A 271 11.61 -14.25 -16.25
CA THR A 271 10.92 -12.96 -16.25
C THR A 271 11.11 -12.26 -14.90
N GLU A 272 11.41 -10.98 -14.97
CA GLU A 272 11.58 -10.09 -13.82
C GLU A 272 10.52 -8.98 -13.89
N LEU A 273 9.79 -8.77 -12.79
CA LEU A 273 8.86 -7.66 -12.67
C LEU A 273 9.65 -6.36 -12.48
N VAL A 274 9.37 -5.36 -13.32
CA VAL A 274 9.97 -4.02 -13.23
C VAL A 274 8.88 -2.97 -13.07
N LEU A 275 9.18 -1.93 -12.29
CA LEU A 275 8.33 -0.75 -12.22
C LEU A 275 8.66 0.19 -13.36
N THR A 276 7.63 0.87 -13.85
CA THR A 276 7.74 1.88 -14.91
C THR A 276 7.17 3.20 -14.40
N TRP A 277 7.74 4.31 -14.86
CA TRP A 277 7.22 5.65 -14.63
C TRP A 277 6.88 6.29 -15.97
N ARG A 278 5.59 6.61 -16.17
CA ARG A 278 5.04 7.14 -17.42
C ARG A 278 5.48 6.30 -18.63
N GLY A 279 5.41 4.97 -18.49
CA GLY A 279 5.78 3.99 -19.50
C GLY A 279 7.29 3.73 -19.65
N LYS A 280 8.16 4.43 -18.92
CA LYS A 280 9.61 4.19 -18.95
C LYS A 280 10.04 3.33 -17.78
N ALA A 281 10.79 2.26 -18.02
CA ALA A 281 11.30 1.40 -16.95
C ALA A 281 12.15 2.21 -15.95
N LEU A 282 11.90 1.99 -14.66
CA LEU A 282 12.76 2.48 -13.60
C LEU A 282 13.99 1.59 -13.52
N ALA A 283 15.14 2.21 -13.24
CA ALA A 283 16.33 1.44 -12.92
C ALA A 283 16.02 0.59 -11.68
N SER A 284 15.99 -0.74 -11.86
CA SER A 284 15.99 -1.67 -10.75
C SER A 284 17.29 -1.44 -9.99
N GLY A 285 17.21 -1.10 -8.70
CA GLY A 285 18.41 -0.99 -7.87
C GLY A 285 19.18 -2.31 -7.98
N SER A 286 20.37 -2.26 -8.59
CA SER A 286 21.24 -3.42 -8.66
C SER A 286 21.54 -3.84 -7.23
N GLY A 287 21.10 -5.03 -6.83
CA GLY A 287 21.62 -5.67 -5.63
C GLY A 287 23.13 -5.65 -5.76
N ALA A 288 23.81 -5.10 -4.75
CA ALA A 288 25.26 -5.07 -4.71
C ALA A 288 25.78 -6.50 -4.94
N GLU A 289 26.42 -6.71 -6.08
CA GLU A 289 27.36 -7.81 -6.24
C GLU A 289 28.48 -7.55 -5.23
N THR A 290 28.47 -8.29 -4.12
CA THR A 290 29.64 -8.44 -3.26
C THR A 290 30.71 -9.13 -4.09
N GLY A 291 31.56 -8.33 -4.73
CA GLY A 291 32.77 -8.80 -5.40
C GLY A 291 33.88 -9.03 -4.38
N GLY A 292 34.52 -10.19 -4.50
CA GLY A 292 35.93 -10.42 -4.16
C GLY A 292 36.27 -10.57 -2.70
#